data_AF-A0AB73U4C9-F1
#
_entry.id   AF-A0AB73U4C9-F1
#
_cell.length_a   1.000
_cell.length_b   1.000
_cell.length_c   1.000
_cell.angle_alpha   90.00
_cell.angle_beta   90.00
_cell.angle_gamma   90.00
#
_symmetry.space_group_name_H-M   'P 1'
#
loop_
_entity.id
_entity.type
_entity.pdbx_description
1 polymer ?
#
loop_
_entity_poly.entity_id
_entity_poly.type
_entity_poly.pdbx_seq_one_letter_code
_entity_poly.pdbx_strand_id
1 'polypeptide(L)'
;MERPPRDNFPNAYVGDLVETPTGWAVVAPLYCPNWHRIDEPGGNHRSLACDCGKRHYTWTCHCGGTIYAPKLGPSCRILTGGEGLVPPSVRRLDT
;
A
#
# COMPACT_ATOMS: atom_id res chain seq x y z
N MET A 1 20.51 21.64 0.97
CA MET A 1 19.71 20.48 1.42
C MET A 1 19.58 19.54 0.23
N GLU A 2 20.13 18.33 0.33
CA GLU A 2 19.95 17.31 -0.70
C GLU A 2 18.50 16.86 -0.76
N ARG A 3 18.01 16.62 -1.98
CA ARG A 3 16.68 16.05 -2.18
C ARG A 3 16.69 14.66 -1.51
N PRO A 4 15.75 14.36 -0.60
CA PRO A 4 15.68 13.03 0.00
C PRO A 4 15.56 11.95 -1.10
N PRO A 5 16.07 10.73 -0.86
CA PRO A 5 15.98 9.63 -1.80
C PRO A 5 14.54 9.49 -2.31
N ARG A 6 14.39 9.34 -3.63
CA ARG A 6 13.07 9.25 -4.27
C ARG A 6 12.32 7.98 -3.84
N ASP A 7 13.08 6.94 -3.51
CA ASP A 7 12.67 5.63 -3.04
C ASP A 7 13.88 4.95 -2.36
N ASN A 8 13.64 3.80 -1.70
CA ASN A 8 14.71 2.97 -1.11
C ASN A 8 15.39 2.06 -2.14
N PHE A 9 14.91 2.04 -3.38
CA PHE A 9 15.29 1.08 -4.43
C PHE A 9 15.46 1.83 -5.76
N PRO A 10 16.59 2.52 -5.98
CA PRO A 10 16.74 3.61 -6.95
C PRO A 10 16.49 3.24 -8.43
N ASN A 11 16.36 1.95 -8.75
CA ASN A 11 16.10 1.42 -10.09
C ASN A 11 14.82 0.57 -10.18
N ALA A 12 13.99 0.56 -9.14
CA ALA A 12 12.78 -0.26 -9.08
C ALA A 12 11.53 0.62 -8.96
N TYR A 13 10.44 0.19 -9.56
CA TYR A 13 9.15 0.85 -9.49
C TYR A 13 8.34 0.32 -8.31
N VAL A 14 7.43 1.15 -7.80
CA VAL A 14 6.46 0.72 -6.78
C VAL A 14 5.71 -0.51 -7.28
N GLY A 15 5.72 -1.58 -6.49
CA GLY A 15 5.15 -2.89 -6.83
C GLY A 15 6.12 -3.91 -7.40
N ASP A 16 7.34 -3.52 -7.76
CA ASP A 16 8.37 -4.48 -8.18
C ASP A 16 8.79 -5.37 -7.00
N LEU A 17 9.11 -6.63 -7.30
CA LEU A 17 9.68 -7.56 -6.34
C LEU A 17 11.20 -7.47 -6.42
N VAL A 18 11.85 -7.07 -5.34
CA VAL A 18 13.29 -6.83 -5.25
C VAL A 18 13.93 -7.72 -4.19
N GLU A 19 15.16 -8.14 -4.43
CA GLU A 19 15.96 -8.86 -3.45
C GLU A 19 16.52 -7.88 -2.40
N THR A 20 16.50 -8.31 -1.14
CA THR A 20 16.99 -7.59 0.03
C THR A 20 17.88 -8.54 0.84
N PRO A 21 18.72 -8.03 1.76
CA PRO A 21 19.53 -8.88 2.63
C PRO A 21 18.73 -9.90 3.46
N THR A 22 17.44 -9.65 3.68
CA THR A 22 16.53 -10.49 4.46
C THR A 22 15.58 -11.33 3.61
N GLY A 23 15.73 -11.36 2.29
CA GLY A 23 14.86 -12.07 1.35
C GLY A 23 14.22 -11.13 0.34
N TRP A 24 12.99 -11.42 -0.10
CA TRP A 24 12.31 -10.63 -1.14
C TRP A 24 11.35 -9.61 -0.52
N ALA A 25 11.33 -8.40 -1.08
CA ALA A 25 10.40 -7.34 -0.68
C ALA A 25 9.70 -6.75 -1.90
N VAL A 26 8.47 -6.30 -1.71
CA VAL A 26 7.75 -5.51 -2.71
C VAL A 26 8.04 -4.03 -2.46
N VAL A 27 8.47 -3.31 -3.49
CA VAL A 27 8.79 -1.88 -3.39
C VAL A 27 7.54 -1.10 -3.01
N ALA A 28 7.56 -0.50 -1.82
CA ALA A 28 6.50 0.38 -1.32
C ALA A 28 6.70 1.83 -1.84
N PRO A 29 5.62 2.61 -2.00
CA PRO A 29 5.76 4.04 -2.27
C PRO A 29 6.35 4.74 -1.04
N LEU A 30 7.20 5.74 -1.24
CA LEU A 30 7.76 6.49 -0.09
C LEU A 30 6.71 7.39 0.57
N TYR A 31 5.82 7.97 -0.23
CA TYR A 31 4.77 8.90 0.22
C TYR A 31 3.40 8.49 -0.32
N CYS A 32 2.36 8.81 0.44
CA CYS A 32 0.99 8.73 -0.03
C CYS A 32 0.64 9.94 -0.93
N PRO A 33 -0.54 9.95 -1.60
CA PRO A 33 -0.97 11.08 -2.43
C PRO A 33 -1.06 12.42 -1.69
N ASN A 34 -1.16 12.38 -0.36
CA ASN A 34 -1.21 13.55 0.52
C ASN A 34 0.14 13.87 1.18
N TRP A 35 1.25 13.31 0.68
CA TRP A 35 2.63 13.60 1.11
C TRP A 35 3.03 13.16 2.53
N HIS A 36 2.22 12.35 3.21
CA HIS A 36 2.67 11.64 4.41
C HIS A 36 3.56 10.47 4.03
N ARG A 37 4.54 10.11 4.89
CA ARG A 37 5.36 8.92 4.64
C ARG A 37 4.50 7.67 4.81
N ILE A 38 4.73 6.66 3.97
CA ILE A 38 3.91 5.44 4.04
C ILE A 38 4.22 4.58 5.28
N ASP A 39 5.40 4.76 5.88
CA ASP A 39 5.87 4.04 7.06
C ASP A 39 5.43 4.68 8.38
N GLU A 40 4.67 5.78 8.32
CA GLU A 40 4.02 6.35 9.50
C GLU A 40 3.01 5.35 10.12
N PRO A 41 2.95 5.24 11.46
CA PRO A 41 2.02 4.34 12.13
C PRO A 41 0.56 4.58 11.74
N GLY A 42 -0.24 3.50 11.71
CA GLY A 42 -1.67 3.56 11.39
C GLY A 42 -2.02 3.35 9.91
N GLY A 43 -1.01 3.25 9.04
CA GLY A 43 -1.19 2.75 7.68
C GLY A 43 -1.44 1.23 7.61
N ASN A 44 -1.85 0.76 6.44
CA ASN A 44 -1.94 -0.67 6.15
C ASN A 44 -1.40 -1.01 4.75
N HIS A 45 -0.94 -2.25 4.59
CA HIS A 45 -0.53 -2.81 3.30
C HIS A 45 -1.28 -4.12 3.01
N ARG A 46 -1.69 -4.35 1.77
CA ARG A 46 -2.44 -5.55 1.36
C ARG A 46 -2.05 -5.99 -0.05
N SER A 47 -2.21 -7.27 -0.34
CA SER A 47 -2.20 -7.79 -1.70
C SER A 47 -3.62 -8.26 -2.01
N LEU A 48 -4.30 -7.58 -2.94
CA LEU A 48 -5.71 -7.80 -3.25
C LEU A 48 -5.86 -8.39 -4.65
N ALA A 49 -6.74 -9.38 -4.80
CA ALA A 49 -7.11 -9.90 -6.11
C ALA A 49 -7.96 -8.87 -6.86
N CYS A 50 -7.86 -8.86 -8.18
CA CYS A 50 -8.61 -7.96 -9.05
C CYS A 50 -9.22 -8.76 -10.21
N ASP A 51 -10.38 -8.33 -10.68
CA ASP A 51 -11.07 -8.95 -11.82
C ASP A 51 -10.28 -8.87 -13.14
N CYS A 52 -9.29 -7.99 -13.22
CA CYS A 52 -8.34 -7.93 -14.34
C CYS A 52 -7.40 -9.15 -14.44
N GLY A 53 -7.57 -10.14 -13.54
CA GLY A 53 -6.77 -11.36 -13.49
C GLY A 53 -5.41 -11.18 -12.81
N LYS A 54 -5.12 -10.00 -12.24
CA LYS A 54 -3.88 -9.69 -11.53
C LYS A 54 -4.15 -9.43 -10.05
N ARG A 55 -3.07 -9.50 -9.26
CA ARG A 55 -3.08 -8.99 -7.88
C ARG A 55 -2.52 -7.57 -7.87
N HIS A 56 -3.08 -6.73 -7.03
CA HIS A 56 -2.58 -5.38 -6.78
C HIS A 56 -2.13 -5.27 -5.33
N TYR A 57 -0.88 -4.88 -5.12
CA TYR A 57 -0.41 -4.37 -3.85
C TYR A 57 -1.06 -3.03 -3.57
N THR A 58 -1.50 -2.84 -2.33
CA THR A 58 -2.24 -1.67 -1.88
C THR A 58 -1.56 -1.15 -0.63
N TRP A 59 -1.24 0.13 -0.61
CA TRP A 59 -0.77 0.83 0.59
C TRP A 59 -1.74 1.94 0.92
N THR A 60 -2.36 1.85 2.09
CA THR A 60 -3.29 2.84 2.63
C THR A 60 -2.58 3.60 3.73
N CYS A 61 -2.39 4.90 3.57
CA CYS A 61 -1.88 5.76 4.63
C CYS A 61 -2.93 5.95 5.74
N HIS A 62 -2.49 6.35 6.94
CA HIS A 62 -3.39 6.73 8.03
C HIS A 62 -4.40 7.83 7.65
N CYS A 63 -4.06 8.67 6.66
CA CYS A 63 -4.96 9.71 6.13
C CYS A 63 -6.00 9.19 5.11
N GLY A 64 -6.01 7.89 4.81
CA GLY A 64 -6.89 7.26 3.82
C GLY A 64 -6.38 7.32 2.37
N GLY A 65 -5.31 8.08 2.10
CA GLY A 65 -4.67 8.11 0.79
C GLY A 65 -4.12 6.74 0.40
N THR A 66 -4.53 6.23 -0.77
CA THR A 66 -4.25 4.85 -1.20
C THR A 66 -3.48 4.80 -2.51
N ILE A 67 -2.47 3.96 -2.59
CA ILE A 67 -1.68 3.67 -3.80
C ILE A 67 -1.80 2.19 -4.15
N TYR A 68 -1.92 1.91 -5.44
CA TYR A 68 -1.99 0.55 -5.98
C TYR A 68 -0.81 0.27 -6.92
N ALA A 69 -0.24 -0.92 -6.82
CA ALA A 69 0.75 -1.42 -7.76
C ALA A 69 0.48 -2.89 -8.18
N PRO A 70 0.41 -3.20 -9.48
CA PRO A 70 0.44 -2.27 -10.60
C PRO A 70 -0.67 -1.20 -10.50
N LYS A 71 -0.49 -0.06 -11.16
CA LYS A 71 -1.52 1.00 -11.15
C LYS A 71 -2.85 0.43 -11.67
N LEU A 72 -3.96 0.79 -11.02
CA LEU A 72 -5.28 0.38 -11.48
C LEU A 72 -5.54 0.95 -12.88
N GLY A 73 -5.99 0.08 -13.78
CA GLY A 73 -6.54 0.47 -15.08
C GLY A 73 -8.03 0.81 -14.97
N PRO A 74 -8.64 1.37 -16.04
CA PRO A 74 -10.04 1.79 -16.05
C PRO A 74 -11.05 0.69 -15.73
N SER A 75 -10.71 -0.57 -16.04
CA SER A 75 -11.55 -1.74 -15.82
C SER A 75 -11.20 -2.53 -14.56
N CYS A 76 -10.23 -2.08 -13.75
CA CYS A 76 -9.85 -2.80 -12.54
C CYS A 76 -10.91 -2.67 -11.45
N ARG A 77 -11.46 -3.79 -11.01
CA ARG A 77 -12.28 -3.89 -9.80
C ARG A 77 -11.59 -4.81 -8.80
N ILE A 78 -11.15 -4.21 -7.70
CA ILE A 78 -10.59 -4.95 -6.57
C ILE A 78 -11.65 -5.90 -6.02
N LEU A 79 -11.32 -7.18 -5.98
CA LEU A 79 -12.12 -8.23 -5.36
C LEU A 79 -11.82 -8.17 -3.86
N THR A 80 -12.57 -7.35 -3.12
CA THR A 80 -12.65 -7.50 -1.68
C THR A 80 -13.29 -8.85 -1.40
N GLY A 81 -12.49 -9.81 -0.90
CA GLY A 81 -13.04 -11.03 -0.31
C GLY A 81 -14.14 -10.66 0.68
N GLY A 82 -15.24 -11.42 0.64
CA GLY A 82 -16.57 -11.04 1.14
C GLY A 82 -16.62 -10.25 2.45
N GLU A 83 -17.66 -9.43 2.56
CA GLU A 83 -18.15 -8.84 3.81
C GLU A 83 -17.95 -9.83 4.97
N GLY A 84 -17.05 -9.53 5.91
CA GLY A 84 -16.74 -10.52 6.94
C GLY A 84 -15.54 -10.26 7.85
N LEU A 85 -14.66 -9.29 7.54
CA LEU A 85 -13.73 -8.77 8.52
C LEU A 85 -14.25 -7.44 9.03
N VAL A 86 -15.12 -7.55 10.03
CA VAL A 86 -15.50 -6.48 10.96
C VAL A 86 -14.24 -5.65 11.27
N PRO A 87 -14.22 -4.33 11.05
CA PRO A 87 -13.11 -3.51 11.53
C PRO A 87 -12.94 -3.78 13.03
N PRO A 88 -11.72 -3.87 13.58
CA PRO A 88 -11.58 -4.01 15.03
C PRO A 88 -12.36 -2.87 15.66
N SER A 89 -13.42 -3.23 16.38
CA SER A 89 -14.31 -2.30 17.05
C SER A 89 -13.44 -1.36 17.85
N VAL A 90 -13.34 -0.11 17.39
CA VAL A 90 -12.72 0.97 18.16
C VAL A 90 -13.62 1.09 19.38
N ARG A 91 -13.18 0.54 20.51
CA ARG A 91 -13.85 0.78 21.78
C ARG A 91 -13.80 2.29 21.98
N ARG A 92 -14.94 2.96 21.84
CA ARG A 92 -15.14 4.23 22.51
C ARG A 92 -14.93 3.94 23.99
N LEU A 93 -13.81 4.37 24.53
CA LEU A 93 -13.70 4.64 25.94
C LEU A 93 -14.53 5.90 26.18
N ASP A 94 -15.81 5.70 26.46
CA ASP A 94 -16.59 6.66 27.21
C ASP A 94 -16.02 6.69 28.63
N THR A 95 -15.24 7.72 28.95
CA THR A 95 -15.19 8.32 30.29
C THR A 95 -14.73 9.76 30.18
#